data_AF-A0A845ZW58-F1
#
_entry.id   AF-A0A845ZW58-F1
#
_cell.length_a   1.000
_cell.length_b   1.000
_cell.length_c   1.000
_cell.angle_alpha   90.00
_cell.angle_beta   90.00
_cell.angle_gamma   90.00
#
_symmetry.space_group_name_H-M   'P 1'
#
loop_
_entity.id
_entity.type
_entity.pdbx_description
1 polymer ?
#
loop_
_entity_poly.entity_id
_entity_poly.type
_entity_poly.pdbx_seq_one_letter_code
_entity_poly.pdbx_strand_id
1 'polypeptide(L)' 'FHFNVWLYGIIFGALTFILIGWLFLPLLFLFSWVLPIMAILKILGDPNVSYRYPFIFRVI' A
#
# COMPACT_ATOMS: atom_id res chain seq x y z
N PHE A 1 2.90 7.10 3.04
CA PHE A 1 1.97 6.15 2.38
C PHE A 1 2.13 6.19 0.86
N HIS A 2 1.83 7.32 0.19
CA HIS A 2 1.89 7.45 -1.28
C HIS A 2 3.23 7.02 -1.92
N PHE A 3 4.38 7.39 -1.33
CA PHE A 3 5.68 6.93 -1.82
C PHE A 3 5.79 5.40 -1.95
N ASN A 4 5.26 4.66 -0.97
CA ASN A 4 5.32 3.19 -1.00
C ASN A 4 4.35 2.61 -2.03
N VAL A 5 3.16 3.20 -2.18
CA VAL A 5 2.22 2.80 -3.24
C VAL A 5 2.85 3.01 -4.62
N TRP A 6 3.54 4.12 -4.83
CA TRP A 6 4.25 4.39 -6.08
C TRP A 6 5.42 3.44 -6.31
N LEU A 7 6.24 3.19 -5.27
CA LEU A 7 7.35 2.25 -5.34
C LEU A 7 6.87 0.84 -5.71
N TYR A 8 5.86 0.32 -5.00
CA TYR A 8 5.28 -0.98 -5.31
C TYR A 8 4.60 -0.98 -6.69
N GLY A 9 3.95 0.12 -7.07
CA GLY A 9 3.39 0.29 -8.41
C GLY A 9 4.43 0.16 -9.53
N ILE A 10 5.61 0.76 -9.36
CA ILE A 10 6.72 0.65 -10.31
C ILE A 10 7.26 -0.79 -10.34
N ILE A 11 7.49 -1.41 -9.17
CA ILE A 11 8.00 -2.79 -9.07
C ILE A 11 7.03 -3.77 -9.74
N PHE A 12 5.75 -3.72 -9.40
CA PHE A 12 4.74 -4.60 -9.99
C PHE A 12 4.45 -4.27 -11.46
N GLY A 13 4.58 -3.00 -11.86
CA GLY A 13 4.52 -2.59 -13.27
C GLY A 13 5.64 -3.24 -14.09
N ALA A 14 6.87 -3.20 -13.59
CA ALA A 14 8.01 -3.87 -14.20
C ALA A 14 7.85 -5.41 -14.22
N LEU A 15 7.33 -6.00 -13.13
CA LEU A 15 7.02 -7.44 -13.09
C LEU A 15 5.92 -7.83 -14.09
N THR A 16 4.93 -6.98 -14.28
CA THR A 16 3.83 -7.20 -15.24
C THR A 16 4.35 -7.14 -16.68
N PHE A 17 5.29 -6.24 -16.94
CA PHE A 17 5.97 -6.14 -18.24
C PHE A 17 6.68 -7.44 -18.64
N ILE A 18 7.30 -8.15 -17.69
CA ILE A 18 7.91 -9.47 -17.91
C ILE A 18 6.93 -10.65 -17.75
N LEU A 19 5.62 -10.38 -17.74
CA LEU A 19 4.52 -11.35 -17.68
C LEU A 19 4.38 -12.16 -16.37
N ILE A 20 5.13 -11.82 -15.31
CA ILE A 20 5.07 -12.51 -14.01
C ILE A 20 4.24 -11.73 -12.98
N GLY A 21 4.11 -10.42 -13.17
CA GLY A 21 3.47 -9.50 -12.21
C GLY A 21 1.94 -9.57 -12.14
N TRP A 22 1.27 -10.14 -13.15
CA TRP A 22 -0.18 -10.14 -13.28
C TRP A 22 -0.90 -10.74 -12.07
N LEU A 23 -0.33 -11.79 -11.47
CA LEU A 23 -0.90 -12.44 -10.28
C LEU A 23 -0.87 -11.53 -9.04
N PHE A 24 0.05 -10.57 -8.99
CA PHE A 24 0.25 -9.69 -7.85
C PHE A 24 -0.48 -8.34 -7.98
N LEU A 25 -1.01 -8.00 -9.16
CA LEU A 25 -1.78 -6.76 -9.36
C LEU A 25 -3.04 -6.67 -8.47
N PRO A 26 -3.84 -7.73 -8.28
CA PRO A 26 -4.98 -7.70 -7.36
C PRO A 26 -4.54 -7.44 -5.91
N LEU A 27 -3.39 -7.99 -5.52
CA LEU A 27 -2.83 -7.80 -4.18
C LEU A 27 -2.38 -6.36 -3.97
N LEU A 28 -1.71 -5.76 -4.96
CA LEU A 28 -1.33 -4.34 -4.94
C LEU A 28 -2.56 -3.44 -4.83
N PHE A 29 -3.61 -3.74 -5.61
CA PHE A 29 -4.86 -2.99 -5.56
C PHE A 29 -5.51 -3.08 -4.18
N LEU A 30 -5.62 -4.30 -3.63
CA LEU A 30 -6.21 -4.54 -2.33
C LEU A 30 -5.48 -3.78 -1.23
N PHE A 31 -4.13 -3.86 -1.18
CA PHE A 31 -3.37 -3.09 -0.20
C PHE A 31 -3.47 -1.58 -0.39
N SER A 32 -3.53 -1.10 -1.63
CA SER A 32 -3.64 0.33 -1.93
C SER A 32 -4.94 0.95 -1.42
N TRP A 33 -6.02 0.16 -1.28
CA TRP A 33 -7.32 0.60 -0.77
C TRP A 33 -7.58 0.24 0.69
N VAL A 34 -7.26 -0.98 1.10
CA VAL A 34 -7.53 -1.47 2.46
C VAL A 34 -6.70 -0.70 3.49
N LEU A 35 -5.43 -0.41 3.19
CA LEU A 35 -4.54 0.26 4.13
C LEU A 35 -5.02 1.70 4.47
N PRO A 36 -5.42 2.55 3.50
CA PRO A 36 -6.07 3.84 3.77
C PRO A 36 -7.37 3.73 4.55
N ILE A 37 -8.23 2.77 4.19
CA ILE A 37 -9.51 2.57 4.87
C ILE A 37 -9.28 2.27 6.35
N MET A 38 -8.34 1.37 6.67
CA MET A 38 -7.98 1.08 8.05
C MET A 38 -7.44 2.31 8.79
N ALA A 39 -6.66 3.16 8.12
CA ALA A 39 -6.16 4.40 8.71
C ALA A 39 -7.30 5.38 9.03
N ILE A 40 -8.25 5.54 8.11
CA ILE A 40 -9.45 6.37 8.31
C ILE A 40 -10.27 5.86 9.49
N LEU A 41 -10.57 4.56 9.51
CA LEU A 41 -11.34 3.94 10.61
C LEU A 41 -10.66 4.14 11.97
N LYS A 42 -9.32 4.10 12.02
CA LYS A 42 -8.56 4.35 13.25
C LYS A 42 -8.67 5.79 13.74
N ILE A 43 -8.51 6.76 12.82
CA ILE A 43 -8.55 8.19 13.13
C ILE A 43 -9.98 8.65 13.50
N LEU A 44 -11.01 8.01 12.95
CA LEU A 44 -12.40 8.25 13.33
C LEU A 44 -12.69 7.88 14.79
N GLY A 45 -11.98 6.89 15.34
CA GLY A 45 -12.10 6.50 16.75
C GLY A 45 -11.25 7.36 17.69
N ASP A 46 -10.02 7.71 17.27
CA ASP A 46 -9.12 8.60 18.01
C ASP A 46 -8.34 9.49 17.05
N PRO A 47 -8.72 10.77 16.90
CA PRO A 47 -8.08 11.71 15.96
C PRO A 47 -6.60 12.00 16.28
N ASN A 48 -6.17 11.77 17.52
CA ASN A 48 -4.80 12.06 17.94
C ASN A 48 -3.84 10.89 17.68
N VAL A 49 -4.36 9.74 17.22
CA VAL A 49 -3.54 8.56 16.94
C VAL A 49 -2.98 8.61 15.51
N SER A 50 -1.66 8.63 15.41
CA SER A 50 -0.97 8.44 14.14
C SER A 50 -1.01 6.96 13.71
N TYR A 51 -1.77 6.65 12.65
CA TYR A 51 -1.85 5.30 12.11
C TYR A 51 -0.54 4.86 11.46
N ARG A 52 0.10 3.84 12.02
CA ARG A 52 1.31 3.21 11.46
C ARG A 52 0.89 2.12 10.50
N TYR A 53 0.96 2.37 9.18
CA TYR A 53 0.61 1.31 8.23
C TYR A 53 1.58 0.12 8.35
N PRO A 54 1.06 -1.12 8.27
CA PRO A 54 1.87 -2.32 8.11
C PRO A 54 2.42 -2.44 6.68
N PHE A 55 3.48 -3.24 6.48
CA PHE A 55 4.06 -3.56 5.15
C PHE A 55 4.62 -2.38 4.34
N ILE A 56 5.03 -1.31 5.02
CA ILE A 56 5.72 -0.15 4.42
C ILE A 56 7.23 -0.34 4.51
N PHE A 57 7.97 -0.11 3.42
CA PHE A 57 9.40 0.17 3.51
C PHE A 57 9.62 1.52 4.20
N ARG A 58 10.26 1.48 5.36
CA ARG A 58 10.73 2.66 6.07
C ARG A 58 12.23 2.73 5.85
N VAL A 59 12.70 3.85 5.29
CA VAL A 59 14.14 4.10 5.05
C VAL A 59 14.84 4.56 6.34
N ILE A 60 14.22 4.30 7.51
CA ILE A 60 14.75 4.56 8.85
C ILE A 60 14.58 3.27 9.65
#